data_AF-A0A968GMF2-F1
#
_entry.id   AF-A0A968GMF2-F1
#
_cell.length_a   1.000
_cell.length_b   1.000
_cell.length_c   1.000
_cell.angle_alpha   90.00
_cell.angle_beta   90.00
_cell.angle_gamma   90.00
#
_symmetry.space_group_name_H-M   'P 1'
#
loop_
_entity.id
_entity.type
_entity.pdbx_description
1 polymer ?
#
loop_
_entity_poly.entity_id
_entity_poly.type
_entity_poly.pdbx_seq_one_letter_code
_entity_poly.pdbx_strand_id
1 'polypeptide(L)'
;MRRPQWIQPPRAGAVQSAHRFDPAVAQYVVHNGFNRRVLAQFNLREAYAFCQLRSAANAHFSIRRVAQRIYEEVNRVHPLLTKHMKLPEESCQGIEEGYFTKA
;
A
#
# COMPACT_ATOMS: atom_id res chain seq x y z
N MET A 1 31.11 -3.03 -6.22
CA MET A 1 30.84 -3.82 -4.99
C MET A 1 29.97 -5.02 -5.36
N ARG A 2 30.45 -6.26 -5.16
CA ARG A 2 29.70 -7.50 -5.44
C ARG A 2 28.66 -7.75 -4.34
N ARG A 3 27.42 -8.04 -4.73
CA ARG A 3 26.35 -8.42 -3.79
C ARG A 3 26.71 -9.71 -3.03
N PRO A 4 26.49 -9.81 -1.70
CA PRO A 4 26.72 -11.03 -0.93
C PRO A 4 25.79 -12.17 -1.36
N GLN A 5 26.32 -13.40 -1.46
CA GLN A 5 25.64 -14.58 -2.01
C GLN A 5 24.47 -15.12 -1.16
N TRP A 6 24.32 -14.67 0.09
CA TRP A 6 23.33 -15.17 1.06
C TRP A 6 22.03 -14.36 1.09
N ILE A 7 21.93 -13.23 0.38
CA ILE A 7 20.66 -12.52 0.18
C ILE A 7 19.99 -13.11 -1.07
N GLN A 8 19.45 -14.32 -0.94
CA GLN A 8 18.56 -14.88 -1.94
C GLN A 8 17.13 -14.47 -1.56
N PRO A 9 16.32 -13.88 -2.46
CA PRO A 9 14.90 -13.70 -2.17
C PRO A 9 14.29 -15.07 -1.84
N PRO A 10 13.31 -15.16 -0.92
CA PRO A 10 12.64 -16.41 -0.63
C PRO A 10 12.15 -17.01 -1.95
N ARG A 11 12.74 -18.14 -2.36
CA ARG A 11 12.29 -18.86 -3.55
C ARG A 11 10.83 -19.20 -3.30
N ALA A 12 9.96 -18.90 -4.26
CA ALA A 12 8.53 -19.25 -4.19
C ALA A 12 8.31 -20.72 -3.76
N GLY A 13 9.28 -21.59 -4.06
CA GLY A 13 9.41 -22.97 -3.58
C GLY A 13 9.18 -23.19 -2.08
N ALA A 14 9.66 -22.31 -1.19
CA ALA A 14 9.54 -22.50 0.25
C ALA A 14 8.10 -22.31 0.77
N VAL A 15 7.37 -21.35 0.19
CA VAL A 15 5.95 -21.15 0.50
C VAL A 15 5.13 -22.32 -0.04
N GLN A 16 5.48 -22.81 -1.24
CA GLN A 16 4.79 -23.93 -1.88
C GLN A 16 5.00 -25.26 -1.14
N SER A 17 6.21 -25.52 -0.62
CA SER A 17 6.48 -26.70 0.20
C SER A 17 5.77 -26.63 1.55
N ALA A 18 5.80 -25.46 2.21
CA ALA A 18 5.06 -25.24 3.45
C ALA A 18 3.55 -25.40 3.25
N HIS A 19 2.99 -24.92 2.14
CA HIS A 19 1.57 -25.05 1.81
C HIS A 19 1.13 -26.51 1.57
N ARG A 20 2.01 -27.35 1.01
CA ARG A 20 1.73 -28.79 0.86
C ARG A 20 1.71 -29.52 2.20
N PHE A 21 2.47 -29.03 3.19
CA PHE A 21 2.48 -29.58 4.54
C PHE A 21 1.26 -29.10 5.34
N ASP A 22 1.07 -27.79 5.44
CA ASP A 22 -0.09 -27.17 6.09
C ASP A 22 -0.30 -25.74 5.53
N PRO A 23 -1.47 -25.46 4.90
CA PRO A 23 -1.80 -24.13 4.40
C PRO A 23 -1.75 -23.00 5.45
N ALA A 24 -2.07 -23.28 6.71
CA ALA A 24 -2.01 -22.30 7.79
C ALA A 24 -0.56 -21.93 8.14
N VAL A 25 0.34 -22.91 8.14
CA VAL A 25 1.77 -22.70 8.42
C VAL A 25 2.45 -21.91 7.30
N ALA A 26 2.04 -22.14 6.05
CA ALA A 26 2.59 -21.45 4.89
C ALA A 26 2.49 -19.92 4.98
N GLN A 27 1.45 -19.40 5.63
CA GLN A 27 1.24 -17.95 5.79
C GLN A 27 2.34 -17.28 6.63
N TYR A 28 2.95 -18.00 7.57
CA TYR A 28 4.02 -17.49 8.43
C TYR A 28 5.36 -17.32 7.69
N VAL A 29 5.52 -17.99 6.55
CA VAL A 29 6.72 -17.88 5.70
C VAL A 29 6.61 -16.69 4.72
N VAL A 30 5.38 -16.18 4.51
CA VAL A 30 5.13 -15.05 3.60
C VAL A 30 5.57 -13.74 4.25
N HIS A 31 6.41 -12.98 3.54
CA HIS A 31 6.95 -11.73 4.07
C HIS A 31 5.87 -10.62 4.06
N ASN A 32 6.07 -9.58 4.86
CA ASN A 32 5.14 -8.45 4.90
C ASN A 32 5.05 -7.68 3.57
N GLY A 33 6.10 -7.71 2.75
CA GLY A 33 6.16 -7.02 1.46
C GLY A 33 5.41 -7.67 0.29
N PHE A 34 4.56 -8.67 0.55
CA PHE A 34 3.68 -9.24 -0.48
C PHE A 34 2.37 -8.47 -0.59
N ASN A 35 1.88 -8.31 -1.84
CA ASN A 35 0.61 -7.67 -2.11
C ASN A 35 -0.55 -8.48 -1.54
N ARG A 36 -1.38 -7.84 -0.71
CA ARG A 36 -2.60 -8.42 -0.13
C ARG A 36 -3.81 -7.66 -0.65
N ARG A 37 -4.86 -8.39 -1.02
CA ARG A 37 -6.16 -7.80 -1.37
C ARG A 37 -6.92 -7.51 -0.08
N VAL A 38 -7.38 -6.28 0.05
CA VAL A 38 -8.15 -5.83 1.22
C VAL A 38 -9.40 -5.15 0.70
N LEU A 39 -10.55 -5.46 1.31
CA LEU A 39 -11.77 -4.68 1.17
C LEU A 39 -11.89 -3.80 2.40
N ALA A 40 -11.96 -2.49 2.19
CA ALA A 40 -12.12 -1.52 3.27
C ALA A 40 -13.39 -0.69 3.02
N GLN A 41 -14.17 -0.48 4.07
CA GLN A 41 -15.35 0.36 4.07
C GLN A 41 -15.16 1.46 5.11
N PHE A 42 -15.52 2.69 4.75
CA PHE A 42 -15.37 3.86 5.59
C PHE A 42 -16.64 4.69 5.53
N ASN A 43 -17.03 5.29 6.65
CA ASN A 43 -17.89 6.47 6.60
C ASN A 43 -17.10 7.69 6.13
N LEU A 44 -17.81 8.78 5.80
CA LEU A 44 -17.18 9.98 5.23
C LEU A 44 -16.19 10.65 6.21
N ARG A 45 -16.45 10.58 7.52
CA ARG A 45 -15.57 11.13 8.55
C ARG A 45 -14.27 10.33 8.68
N GLU A 46 -14.37 9.01 8.63
CA GLU A 46 -13.22 8.10 8.63
C GLU A 46 -12.37 8.29 7.38
N ALA A 47 -13.00 8.37 6.20
CA ALA A 47 -12.28 8.64 4.96
C ALA A 47 -11.53 9.97 5.01
N TYR A 48 -12.16 11.03 5.56
CA TYR A 48 -11.53 12.32 5.77
C TYR A 48 -10.29 12.22 6.66
N ALA A 49 -10.41 11.59 7.83
CA ALA A 49 -9.29 11.43 8.77
C ALA A 49 -8.19 10.52 8.22
N PHE A 50 -8.58 9.42 7.55
CA PHE A 50 -7.67 8.48 6.93
C PHE A 50 -6.77 9.16 5.91
N CYS A 51 -7.36 9.93 4.99
CA CYS A 51 -6.59 10.61 3.95
C CYS A 51 -5.56 11.55 4.57
N GLN A 52 -5.94 12.40 5.53
CA GLN A 52 -5.01 13.35 6.16
C GLN A 52 -3.85 12.67 6.91
N LEU A 53 -4.12 11.57 7.63
CA LEU A 53 -3.08 10.86 8.38
C LEU A 53 -2.19 10.00 7.48
N ARG A 54 -2.75 9.43 6.43
CA ARG A 54 -2.07 8.44 5.58
C ARG A 54 -1.46 9.03 4.32
N SER A 55 -1.74 10.30 3.99
CA SER A 55 -1.01 11.08 2.98
C SER A 55 0.13 11.91 3.56
N ALA A 56 0.30 11.94 4.89
CA ALA A 56 1.37 12.73 5.52
C ALA A 56 2.75 12.28 5.02
N ALA A 57 3.69 13.21 4.85
CA ALA A 57 5.00 12.93 4.24
C ALA A 57 5.85 11.87 4.99
N ASN A 58 5.58 11.66 6.28
CA ASN A 58 6.22 10.62 7.11
C ASN A 58 5.59 9.22 6.92
N ALA A 59 4.45 9.11 6.25
CA ALA A 59 3.80 7.83 5.99
C ALA A 59 4.49 7.08 4.85
N HIS A 60 4.44 5.75 4.91
CA HIS A 60 5.06 4.88 3.91
C HIS A 60 4.46 5.13 2.52
N PHE A 61 5.29 5.21 1.48
CA PHE A 61 4.87 5.54 0.11
C PHE A 61 3.72 4.66 -0.40
N SER A 62 3.69 3.37 -0.01
CA SER A 62 2.64 2.44 -0.44
C SER A 62 1.25 2.83 0.08
N ILE A 63 1.15 3.33 1.32
CA ILE A 63 -0.14 3.76 1.90
C ILE A 63 -0.50 5.17 1.45
N ARG A 64 0.49 6.04 1.23
CA ARG A 64 0.27 7.38 0.65
C ARG A 64 -0.40 7.29 -0.71
N ARG A 65 0.04 6.37 -1.58
CA ARG A 65 -0.60 6.10 -2.88
C ARG A 65 -2.08 5.76 -2.73
N VAL A 66 -2.43 4.88 -1.78
CA VAL A 66 -3.83 4.50 -1.52
C VAL A 66 -4.63 5.66 -0.95
N ALA A 67 -4.07 6.42 -0.02
CA ALA A 67 -4.71 7.59 0.58
C ALA A 67 -5.01 8.68 -0.46
N GLN A 68 -4.05 8.98 -1.34
CA GLN A 68 -4.28 9.92 -2.44
C GLN A 68 -5.36 9.41 -3.39
N ARG A 69 -5.44 8.09 -3.61
CA ARG A 69 -6.44 7.53 -4.53
C ARG A 69 -7.84 7.65 -3.96
N ILE A 70 -7.97 7.40 -2.66
CA ILE A 70 -9.23 7.61 -1.94
C ILE A 70 -9.62 9.08 -1.99
N TYR A 71 -8.66 10.00 -1.79
CA TYR A 71 -8.92 11.45 -1.89
C TYR A 71 -9.44 11.85 -3.28
N GLU A 72 -8.83 11.37 -4.37
CA GLU A 72 -9.30 11.63 -5.74
C GLU A 72 -10.75 11.19 -5.95
N GLU A 73 -11.12 10.00 -5.48
CA GLU A 73 -12.50 9.50 -5.59
C GLU A 73 -13.49 10.28 -4.71
N VAL A 74 -13.08 10.68 -3.50
CA VAL A 74 -13.91 11.54 -2.63
C VAL A 74 -14.07 12.93 -3.25
N ASN A 75 -13.02 13.49 -3.86
CA ASN A 75 -13.06 14.79 -4.53
C ASN A 75 -14.01 14.78 -5.73
N ARG A 76 -14.08 13.66 -6.45
CA ARG A 76 -14.99 13.46 -7.58
C ARG A 76 -16.48 13.53 -7.18
N VAL A 77 -16.83 13.05 -5.98
CA VAL A 77 -18.23 12.99 -5.51
C VAL A 77 -18.59 14.14 -4.56
N HIS A 78 -17.66 14.56 -3.71
CA HIS A 78 -17.85 15.56 -2.66
C HIS A 78 -16.76 16.65 -2.66
N PRO A 79 -16.66 17.47 -3.72
CA PRO A 79 -15.62 18.51 -3.85
C PRO A 79 -15.68 19.59 -2.76
N LEU A 80 -16.86 19.82 -2.17
CA LEU A 80 -17.02 20.77 -1.07
C LEU A 80 -16.34 20.29 0.22
N LEU A 81 -16.29 18.98 0.45
CA LEU A 81 -15.61 18.41 1.62
C LEU A 81 -14.09 18.46 1.45
N THR A 82 -13.61 18.06 0.28
CA THR A 82 -12.18 17.95 -0.03
C THR A 82 -11.46 19.29 -0.02
N LYS A 83 -12.18 20.40 -0.27
CA LYS A 83 -11.69 21.77 -0.07
C LYS A 83 -11.12 22.03 1.33
N HIS A 84 -11.60 21.32 2.34
CA HIS A 84 -11.15 21.48 3.72
C HIS A 84 -10.05 20.49 4.13
N MET A 85 -9.75 19.51 3.28
CA MET A 85 -8.70 18.53 3.56
C MET A 85 -7.33 19.13 3.24
N LYS A 86 -6.36 18.93 4.14
CA LYS A 86 -4.97 19.38 3.94
C LYS A 86 -4.10 18.17 3.64
N LEU A 87 -3.80 17.95 2.37
CA LEU A 87 -2.89 16.90 1.92
C LEU A 87 -1.69 17.55 1.19
N PRO A 88 -0.53 16.88 1.13
CA PRO A 88 0.58 17.31 0.28
C PRO A 88 0.17 17.31 -1.20
N GLU A 89 0.79 18.18 -2.00
CA GLU A 89 0.64 18.25 -3.46
C GLU A 89 1.35 17.09 -4.15
N GLU A 90 0.91 15.86 -3.89
CA GLU A 90 1.39 14.67 -4.57
C GLU A 90 0.22 13.87 -5.13
N SER A 91 0.34 13.41 -6.38
CA SER A 91 -0.67 12.57 -7.01
C SER A 91 -0.38 11.09 -6.80
N CYS A 92 -1.40 10.24 -6.90
CA CYS A 92 -1.22 8.78 -6.87
C CYS A 92 -0.20 8.32 -7.90
N GLN A 93 -0.30 8.89 -9.10
CA GLN A 93 0.56 8.56 -10.22
C GLN A 93 2.01 8.98 -9.97
N GLY A 94 2.23 10.17 -9.38
CA GLY A 94 3.57 10.62 -9.01
C GLY A 94 4.25 9.69 -7.99
N ILE A 95 3.49 9.19 -7.00
CA ILE A 95 4.00 8.20 -6.04
C ILE A 95 4.30 6.87 -6.74
N GLU A 96 3.45 6.46 -7.69
CA GLU A 96 3.65 5.23 -8.45
C GLU A 96 4.95 5.28 -9.27
N GLU A 97 5.17 6.37 -10.00
CA GLU A 97 6.36 6.59 -10.82
C GLU A 97 7.64 6.73 -9.98
N GLY A 98 7.54 7.33 -8.78
CA GLY A 98 8.70 7.58 -7.92
C GLY A 98 9.19 6.37 -7.11
N TYR A 99 8.30 5.47 -6.73
CA TYR A 99 8.62 4.39 -5.76
C TYR A 99 8.40 2.98 -6.28
N PHE A 100 7.65 2.78 -7.36
CA PHE A 100 7.33 1.46 -7.89
C PHE A 100 8.05 1.23 -9.22
N THR A 101 8.57 0.01 -9.40
CA THR A 101 9.10 -0.42 -10.69
C THR A 101 7.94 -0.65 -11.65
N LYS A 102 8.07 -0.16 -12.89
CA LYS A 102 7.12 -0.47 -13.95
C LYS A 102 7.04 -1.99 -14.14
N ALA A 103 5.81 -2.50 -14.21
CA ALA A 103 5.53 -3.92 -14.45
C ALA A 103 5.85 -4.32 -15.88
#